data_AF-A0A960I5R2-F1
#
_entry.id   AF-A0A960I5R2-F1
#
_cell.length_a   1.000
_cell.length_b   1.000
_cell.length_c   1.000
_cell.angle_alpha   90.00
_cell.angle_beta   90.00
_cell.angle_gamma   90.00
#
_symmetry.space_group_name_H-M   'P 1'
#
loop_
_entity.id
_entity.type
_entity.pdbx_description
1 polymer ?
#
loop_
_entity_poly.entity_id
_entity_poly.type
_entity_poly.pdbx_seq_one_letter_code
_entity_poly.pdbx_strand_id
1 'polypeptide(L)'
;MEDDDGGVAEVLAEWRFLGAESRARLLELTYRLLVDIRWETARGFTLTDEMPLTVAAHAALLFLGMDAETPPHPRAVVLHPGTIVLRGERSGSVVGTRSDGPFHLSGQRSENQPMLLSWRDIRAAVAEPGSGRNVVVHEFAHELDAADRLLDGTPPIADAEVRDRWIATCSEVYDRLHAGDRDPLIRSYAGTTPSEFFAVVCELFLSRPIELAGAHPALYAVWTEALGQDPAARRHQPEG
;
A
#
# COMPACT_ATOMS: atom_id res chain seq x y z
N MET A 1 17.47 -27.05 -8.59
CA MET A 1 17.63 -25.65 -8.97
C MET A 1 16.87 -24.93 -7.89
N GLU A 2 17.59 -24.48 -6.86
CA GLU A 2 16.98 -23.66 -5.81
C GLU A 2 16.35 -22.47 -6.53
N ASP A 3 15.05 -22.25 -6.35
CA ASP A 3 14.37 -21.06 -6.84
C ASP A 3 15.08 -19.87 -6.19
N ASP A 4 15.89 -19.15 -6.96
CA ASP A 4 16.53 -17.91 -6.51
C ASP A 4 15.44 -16.84 -6.37
N ASP A 5 14.82 -16.78 -5.19
CA ASP A 5 13.80 -15.79 -4.84
C ASP A 5 14.40 -14.41 -4.51
N GLY A 6 15.73 -14.25 -4.62
CA GLY A 6 16.43 -13.01 -4.35
C GLY A 6 16.26 -12.49 -2.92
N GLY A 7 15.87 -13.35 -1.97
CA GLY A 7 15.56 -12.98 -0.58
C GLY A 7 14.12 -12.48 -0.37
N VAL A 8 13.27 -12.44 -1.39
CA VAL A 8 11.89 -11.95 -1.26
C VAL A 8 11.06 -12.80 -0.28
N ALA A 9 11.29 -14.11 -0.25
CA ALA A 9 10.59 -15.01 0.66
C ALA A 9 10.87 -14.72 2.14
N GLU A 10 12.04 -14.12 2.45
CA GLU A 10 12.43 -13.77 3.82
C GLU A 10 11.75 -12.49 4.33
N VAL A 11 11.42 -11.57 3.41
CA VAL A 11 10.87 -10.25 3.74
C VAL A 11 9.37 -10.14 3.48
N LEU A 12 8.77 -11.06 2.72
CA LEU A 12 7.36 -11.02 2.33
C LEU A 12 6.63 -12.33 2.65
N ALA A 13 5.89 -12.34 3.77
CA ALA A 13 5.18 -13.54 4.24
C ALA A 13 4.11 -14.06 3.26
N GLU A 14 3.61 -13.22 2.35
CA GLU A 14 2.65 -13.57 1.31
C GLU A 14 3.26 -14.49 0.24
N TRP A 15 4.59 -14.54 0.11
CA TRP A 15 5.30 -15.38 -0.86
C TRP A 15 4.84 -16.84 -0.87
N ARG A 16 4.56 -17.41 0.32
CA ARG A 16 4.11 -18.80 0.48
C ARG A 16 2.72 -19.09 -0.11
N PHE A 17 1.93 -18.05 -0.40
CA PHE A 17 0.60 -18.16 -1.00
C PHE A 17 0.60 -17.81 -2.49
N LEU A 18 1.76 -17.48 -3.07
CA LEU A 18 1.89 -17.18 -4.49
C LEU A 18 2.33 -18.44 -5.23
N GLY A 19 1.65 -18.76 -6.34
CA GLY A 19 2.11 -19.79 -7.26
C GLY A 19 3.22 -19.30 -8.19
N ALA A 20 3.81 -20.21 -8.96
CA ALA A 20 5.02 -19.95 -9.74
C ALA A 20 4.95 -18.72 -10.66
N GLU A 21 3.84 -18.53 -11.38
CA GLU A 21 3.64 -17.38 -12.28
C GLU A 21 3.58 -16.06 -11.49
N SER A 22 2.82 -16.04 -10.39
CA SER A 22 2.74 -14.87 -9.51
C SER A 22 4.08 -14.57 -8.82
N ARG A 23 4.85 -15.58 -8.43
CA ARG A 23 6.20 -15.41 -7.88
C ARG A 23 7.13 -14.78 -8.91
N ALA A 24 7.17 -15.31 -10.14
CA ALA A 24 7.99 -14.76 -11.21
C ALA A 24 7.63 -13.29 -11.51
N ARG A 25 6.33 -12.98 -11.59
CA ARG A 25 5.85 -11.61 -11.78
C ARG A 25 6.22 -10.70 -10.61
N LEU A 26 6.09 -11.17 -9.37
CA LEU A 26 6.47 -10.40 -8.18
C LEU A 26 7.97 -10.09 -8.19
N LEU A 27 8.83 -11.06 -8.51
CA LEU A 27 10.28 -10.85 -8.60
C LEU A 27 10.62 -9.81 -9.68
N GLU A 28 9.98 -9.89 -10.85
CA GLU A 28 10.17 -8.92 -11.92
C GLU A 28 9.80 -7.50 -11.47
N LEU A 29 8.62 -7.33 -10.87
CA LEU A 29 8.16 -6.04 -10.36
C LEU A 29 9.08 -5.50 -9.25
N THR A 30 9.52 -6.38 -8.35
CA THR A 30 10.46 -6.04 -7.27
C THR A 30 11.78 -5.53 -7.86
N TYR A 31 12.34 -6.25 -8.83
CA TYR A 31 13.58 -5.85 -9.50
C TYR A 31 13.44 -4.50 -10.21
N ARG A 32 12.34 -4.27 -10.93
CA ARG A 32 12.09 -2.98 -11.60
C ARG A 32 12.07 -1.83 -10.59
N LEU A 33 11.32 -1.97 -9.49
CA LEU A 33 11.27 -0.97 -8.42
C LEU A 33 12.64 -0.73 -7.77
N LEU A 34 13.44 -1.77 -7.57
CA LEU A 34 14.80 -1.64 -7.02
C LEU A 34 15.71 -0.80 -7.93
N VAL A 35 15.59 -0.97 -9.25
CA VAL A 35 16.40 -0.26 -10.25
C VAL A 35 15.92 1.17 -10.48
N ASP A 36 14.60 1.39 -10.52
CA ASP A 36 14.02 2.67 -10.92
C ASP A 36 13.93 3.68 -9.76
N ILE A 37 13.88 3.19 -8.52
CA ILE A 37 13.82 4.04 -7.32
C ILE A 37 15.24 4.36 -6.84
N ARG A 38 15.50 5.64 -6.53
CA ARG A 38 16.70 6.02 -5.78
C ARG A 38 16.53 5.76 -4.28
N TRP A 39 17.44 5.00 -3.70
CA TRP A 39 17.39 4.62 -2.28
C TRP A 39 18.35 5.45 -1.44
N GLU A 40 17.82 6.08 -0.40
CA GLU A 40 18.58 6.91 0.53
C GLU A 40 18.18 6.62 1.97
N THR A 41 19.04 7.00 2.90
CA THR A 41 18.79 6.93 4.33
C THR A 41 19.00 8.29 4.98
N ALA A 42 18.16 8.61 5.95
CA ALA A 42 18.29 9.84 6.70
C ALA A 42 19.23 9.67 7.91
N ARG A 43 19.80 10.80 8.37
CA ARG A 43 20.53 10.91 9.65
C ARG A 43 21.74 9.98 9.80
N GLY A 44 22.43 9.67 8.69
CA GLY A 44 23.62 8.80 8.71
C GLY A 44 23.30 7.33 9.02
N PHE A 45 22.05 6.93 8.88
CA PHE A 45 21.63 5.53 8.98
C PHE A 45 22.23 4.73 7.82
N THR A 46 22.84 3.57 8.06
CA THR A 46 23.43 2.76 6.99
C THR A 46 22.33 2.08 6.18
N LEU A 47 22.34 2.28 4.86
CA LEU A 47 21.47 1.53 3.95
C LEU A 47 21.98 0.10 3.83
N THR A 48 21.11 -0.89 4.05
CA THR A 48 21.39 -2.32 3.82
C THR A 48 20.60 -2.82 2.62
N ASP A 49 21.01 -3.93 2.02
CA ASP A 49 20.31 -4.49 0.84
C ASP A 49 18.88 -4.96 1.17
N GLU A 50 18.66 -5.46 2.40
CA GLU A 50 17.35 -5.86 2.93
C GLU A 50 16.31 -4.73 2.86
N MET A 51 16.75 -3.48 3.07
CA MET A 51 15.87 -2.34 3.20
C MET A 51 15.13 -1.99 1.89
N PRO A 52 15.83 -1.69 0.78
CA PRO A 52 15.20 -1.56 -0.53
C PRO A 52 14.41 -2.80 -0.93
N LEU A 53 14.95 -4.00 -0.70
CA LEU A 53 14.29 -5.25 -1.07
C LEU A 53 12.93 -5.39 -0.40
N THR A 54 12.85 -5.13 0.91
CA THR A 54 11.61 -5.18 1.67
C THR A 54 10.58 -4.17 1.13
N VAL A 55 10.99 -2.92 0.91
CA VAL A 55 10.08 -1.89 0.37
C VAL A 55 9.61 -2.26 -1.03
N ALA A 56 10.52 -2.65 -1.92
CA ALA A 56 10.19 -3.01 -3.29
C ALA A 56 9.27 -4.26 -3.36
N ALA A 57 9.50 -5.28 -2.54
CA ALA A 57 8.69 -6.50 -2.52
C ALA A 57 7.25 -6.23 -2.03
N HIS A 58 7.09 -5.45 -0.95
CA HIS A 58 5.77 -5.07 -0.46
C HIS A 58 5.01 -4.16 -1.43
N ALA A 59 5.70 -3.23 -2.09
CA ALA A 59 5.11 -2.43 -3.15
C ALA A 59 4.71 -3.31 -4.34
N ALA A 60 5.59 -4.18 -4.82
CA ALA A 60 5.33 -5.10 -5.92
C ALA A 60 4.09 -5.98 -5.67
N LEU A 61 3.83 -6.39 -4.43
CA LEU A 61 2.63 -7.15 -4.07
C LEU A 61 1.34 -6.37 -4.36
N LEU A 62 1.31 -5.06 -4.11
CA LEU A 62 0.17 -4.20 -4.46
C LEU A 62 -0.08 -4.19 -5.98
N PHE A 63 0.99 -4.22 -6.77
CA PHE A 63 0.89 -4.16 -8.24
C PHE A 63 0.78 -5.51 -8.95
N LEU A 64 0.77 -6.61 -8.20
CA LEU A 64 0.89 -7.96 -8.74
C LEU A 64 -0.17 -8.32 -9.80
N GLY A 65 -1.41 -7.85 -9.63
CA GLY A 65 -2.52 -8.12 -10.55
C GLY A 65 -2.73 -7.08 -11.65
N MET A 66 -1.89 -6.04 -11.71
CA MET A 66 -2.06 -4.96 -12.69
C MET A 66 -1.22 -5.17 -13.95
N ASP A 67 -1.83 -4.91 -15.10
CA ASP A 67 -1.21 -4.94 -16.44
C ASP A 67 -0.33 -3.72 -16.72
N ALA A 68 0.34 -3.20 -15.68
CA ALA A 68 1.33 -2.14 -15.83
C ALA A 68 2.72 -2.76 -15.98
N GLU A 69 3.41 -2.45 -17.07
CA GLU A 69 4.82 -2.82 -17.20
C GLU A 69 5.64 -2.18 -16.07
N THR A 70 5.38 -0.91 -15.76
CA THR A 70 6.07 -0.18 -14.68
C THR A 70 5.04 0.32 -13.66
N PRO A 71 5.12 -0.14 -12.39
CA PRO A 71 4.29 0.41 -11.32
C PRO A 71 4.49 1.91 -11.13
N PRO A 72 3.45 2.68 -10.76
CA PRO A 72 3.62 4.01 -10.19
C PRO A 72 4.57 3.97 -8.99
N HIS A 73 5.61 4.81 -9.01
CA HIS A 73 6.62 4.83 -7.96
C HIS A 73 7.19 6.24 -7.75
N PRO A 74 7.69 6.55 -6.54
CA PRO A 74 8.40 7.80 -6.31
C PRO A 74 9.75 7.78 -7.02
N ARG A 75 10.32 8.96 -7.29
CA ARG A 75 11.70 9.06 -7.80
C ARG A 75 12.75 8.60 -6.79
N ALA A 76 12.46 8.76 -5.50
CA ALA A 76 13.34 8.39 -4.42
C ALA A 76 12.56 7.99 -3.17
N VAL A 77 13.12 7.03 -2.43
CA VAL A 77 12.66 6.62 -1.10
C VAL A 77 13.77 6.95 -0.10
N VAL A 78 13.41 7.69 0.95
CA VAL A 78 14.32 8.02 2.06
C VAL A 78 13.86 7.27 3.30
N LEU A 79 14.71 6.36 3.78
CA LEU A 79 14.45 5.55 4.96
C LEU A 79 14.96 6.23 6.23
N HIS A 80 14.07 6.34 7.21
CA HIS A 80 14.37 6.81 8.55
C HIS A 80 14.43 5.63 9.53
N PRO A 81 15.38 5.62 10.50
CA PRO A 81 15.51 4.51 11.44
C PRO A 81 14.33 4.37 12.43
N GLY A 82 13.53 5.43 12.62
CA GLY A 82 12.41 5.46 13.57
C GLY A 82 11.27 6.32 13.07
N THR A 83 10.24 6.50 13.90
CA THR A 83 9.00 7.21 13.51
C THR A 83 9.32 8.63 13.03
N ILE A 84 8.73 8.97 11.88
CA ILE A 84 8.93 10.28 11.26
C ILE A 84 8.07 11.29 12.00
N VAL A 85 8.71 12.20 12.73
CA VAL A 85 8.05 13.38 13.30
C VAL A 85 8.50 14.59 12.47
N LEU A 86 7.66 15.02 11.53
CA LEU A 86 7.85 16.29 10.85
C LEU A 86 7.52 17.41 11.84
N ARG A 87 8.52 18.20 12.25
CA ARG A 87 8.32 19.44 13.02
C ARG A 87 8.47 20.63 12.08
N GLY A 88 7.36 21.29 11.76
CA GLY A 88 7.31 22.54 10.98
C GLY A 88 5.90 23.13 11.04
N GLU A 89 5.80 24.47 11.08
CA GLU A 89 4.53 25.19 11.10
C GLU A 89 3.74 24.92 9.81
N ARG A 90 2.49 24.45 9.95
CA ARG A 90 1.49 24.48 8.87
C ARG A 90 0.50 25.60 9.17
N SER A 91 0.30 26.50 8.20
CA SER A 91 -0.95 27.25 8.10
C SER A 91 -2.03 26.28 7.65
N GLY A 92 -3.00 26.02 8.52
CA GLY A 92 -4.10 25.09 8.27
C GLY A 92 -4.63 24.55 9.60
N SER A 93 -5.74 25.12 10.06
CA SER A 93 -6.36 24.87 11.37
C SER A 93 -6.54 23.38 11.66
N VAL A 94 -5.72 22.82 12.55
CA VAL A 94 -6.12 22.08 13.77
C VAL A 94 -4.85 21.82 14.57
N VAL A 95 -4.83 22.34 15.80
CA VAL A 95 -3.82 22.03 16.81
C VAL A 95 -4.15 20.67 17.44
N GLY A 96 -3.20 19.73 17.43
CA GLY A 96 -3.11 18.72 18.50
C GLY A 96 -3.57 17.28 18.22
N THR A 97 -3.57 16.78 16.99
CA THR A 97 -3.67 15.33 16.75
C THR A 97 -2.30 14.71 16.52
N ARG A 98 -1.87 13.81 17.43
CA ARG A 98 -0.83 12.82 17.14
C ARG A 98 -1.48 11.77 16.23
N SER A 99 -1.07 11.74 14.96
CA SER A 99 -1.25 10.55 14.12
C SER A 99 -0.01 9.68 14.28
N ASP A 100 -0.21 8.39 14.49
CA ASP A 100 0.86 7.38 14.53
C ASP A 100 1.25 6.90 13.11
N GLY A 101 0.72 7.53 12.05
CA GLY A 101 1.11 7.30 10.65
C GLY A 101 2.02 8.40 10.10
N PRO A 102 2.76 8.14 9.00
CA PRO A 102 3.46 9.19 8.26
C PRO A 102 2.49 10.31 7.87
N PHE A 103 2.82 11.55 8.25
CA PHE A 103 2.01 12.71 7.93
C PHE A 103 2.31 13.21 6.52
N HIS A 104 1.32 13.17 5.63
CA HIS A 104 1.41 13.80 4.31
C HIS A 104 1.11 15.29 4.35
N LEU A 105 1.85 16.05 3.55
CA LEU A 105 1.51 17.43 3.21
C LEU A 105 0.30 17.40 2.28
N SER A 106 -0.87 17.66 2.83
CA SER A 106 -2.06 17.93 2.03
C SER A 106 -1.86 19.22 1.24
N GLY A 107 -2.05 19.12 -0.08
CA GLY A 107 -2.00 20.24 -1.01
C GLY A 107 -0.77 20.21 -1.91
N GLN A 108 -0.89 19.49 -3.02
CA GLN A 108 0.10 19.41 -4.10
C GLN A 108 1.43 18.78 -3.69
N ARG A 109 1.48 17.45 -3.76
CA ARG A 109 2.76 16.75 -3.91
C ARG A 109 3.45 17.35 -5.13
N SER A 110 4.49 18.15 -4.90
CA SER A 110 5.41 18.51 -5.97
C SER A 110 5.98 17.19 -6.50
N GLU A 111 5.91 16.95 -7.81
CA GLU A 111 6.40 15.76 -8.54
C GLU A 111 7.88 15.38 -8.23
N ASN A 112 8.55 16.11 -7.35
CA ASN A 112 9.96 15.98 -6.96
C ASN A 112 10.21 15.71 -5.46
N GLN A 113 9.20 15.46 -4.63
CA GLN A 113 9.46 15.12 -3.22
C GLN A 113 9.72 13.61 -3.03
N PRO A 114 10.77 13.21 -2.29
CA PRO A 114 11.01 11.81 -1.99
C PRO A 114 9.90 11.26 -1.07
N MET A 115 9.60 9.97 -1.23
CA MET A 115 8.77 9.23 -0.27
C MET A 115 9.58 9.00 1.00
N LEU A 116 9.02 9.33 2.16
CA LEU A 116 9.69 9.15 3.45
C LEU A 116 9.09 7.96 4.17
N LEU A 117 9.91 6.96 4.51
CA LEU A 117 9.46 5.75 5.16
C LEU A 117 10.19 5.51 6.49
N SER A 118 9.47 5.00 7.49
CA SER A 118 10.09 4.57 8.75
C SER A 118 10.47 3.10 8.68
N TRP A 119 11.76 2.79 8.76
CA TRP A 119 12.24 1.41 8.80
C TRP A 119 11.71 0.63 10.00
N ARG A 120 11.48 1.32 11.13
CA ARG A 120 10.83 0.72 12.30
C ARG A 120 9.41 0.22 11.97
N ASP A 121 8.62 1.04 11.29
CA ASP A 121 7.23 0.71 10.97
C ASP A 121 7.15 -0.34 9.85
N ILE A 122 8.10 -0.32 8.90
CA ILE A 122 8.27 -1.38 7.90
C ILE A 122 8.56 -2.72 8.59
N ARG A 123 9.55 -2.76 9.50
CA ARG A 123 9.87 -3.99 10.23
C ARG A 123 8.71 -4.50 11.09
N ALA A 124 7.91 -3.59 11.65
CA ALA A 124 6.70 -3.99 12.39
C ALA A 124 5.67 -4.65 11.46
N ALA A 125 5.48 -4.12 10.25
CA ALA A 125 4.60 -4.73 9.25
C ALA A 125 5.09 -6.12 8.79
N VAL A 126 6.41 -6.29 8.57
CA VAL A 126 7.02 -7.59 8.25
C VAL A 126 6.86 -8.59 9.40
N ALA A 127 7.06 -8.14 10.65
CA ALA A 127 6.96 -9.00 11.82
C ALA A 127 5.51 -9.42 12.13
N GLU A 128 4.51 -8.61 11.76
CA GLU A 128 3.09 -8.94 11.92
C GLU A 128 2.28 -8.69 10.63
N PRO A 129 2.42 -9.57 9.62
CA PRO A 129 1.80 -9.41 8.29
C PRO A 129 0.27 -9.38 8.33
N GLY A 130 -0.35 -9.93 9.40
CA GLY A 130 -1.80 -9.93 9.61
C GLY A 130 -2.33 -8.74 10.41
N SER A 131 -1.50 -7.77 10.77
CA SER A 131 -1.89 -6.63 11.64
C SER A 131 -2.94 -5.70 11.01
N GLY A 132 -3.17 -5.77 9.70
CA GLY A 132 -3.94 -4.76 8.98
C GLY A 132 -3.17 -3.45 8.80
N ARG A 133 -1.85 -3.43 9.06
CA ARG A 133 -0.99 -2.26 8.95
C ARG A 133 0.21 -2.54 8.04
N ASN A 134 0.38 -1.74 6.99
CA ASN A 134 1.58 -1.82 6.17
C ASN A 134 1.91 -0.45 5.56
N VAL A 135 2.91 0.23 6.12
CA VAL A 135 3.29 1.58 5.69
C VAL A 135 3.78 1.63 4.25
N VAL A 136 4.42 0.57 3.75
CA VAL A 136 4.87 0.53 2.34
C VAL A 136 3.67 0.49 1.41
N VAL A 137 2.74 -0.43 1.65
CA VAL A 137 1.51 -0.55 0.86
C VAL A 137 0.70 0.74 0.91
N HIS A 138 0.61 1.36 2.09
CA HIS A 138 -0.11 2.62 2.28
C HIS A 138 0.47 3.74 1.40
N GLU A 139 1.78 3.93 1.42
CA GLU A 139 2.45 4.98 0.66
C GLU A 139 2.41 4.73 -0.86
N PHE A 140 2.58 3.49 -1.28
CA PHE A 140 2.47 3.13 -2.70
C PHE A 140 1.02 3.12 -3.21
N ALA A 141 0.02 2.96 -2.33
CA ALA A 141 -1.37 3.18 -2.69
C ALA A 141 -1.61 4.66 -3.04
N HIS A 142 -0.98 5.60 -2.33
CA HIS A 142 -1.04 7.02 -2.71
C HIS A 142 -0.37 7.30 -4.06
N GLU A 143 0.73 6.60 -4.41
CA GLU A 143 1.32 6.69 -5.76
C GLU A 143 0.37 6.16 -6.84
N LEU A 144 -0.37 5.09 -6.53
CA LEU A 144 -1.34 4.48 -7.44
C LEU A 144 -2.58 5.37 -7.63
N ASP A 145 -3.12 5.95 -6.55
CA ASP A 145 -4.20 6.93 -6.59
C ASP A 145 -3.78 8.13 -7.44
N ALA A 146 -2.56 8.63 -7.24
CA ALA A 146 -1.99 9.76 -8.00
C ALA A 146 -1.65 9.46 -9.47
N ALA A 147 -1.80 8.22 -9.95
CA ALA A 147 -1.29 7.81 -11.26
C ALA A 147 -2.01 8.48 -12.43
N ASP A 148 -3.28 8.85 -12.27
CA ASP A 148 -4.05 9.66 -13.24
C ASP A 148 -4.05 11.17 -12.92
N ARG A 149 -3.23 11.57 -11.94
CA ARG A 149 -3.10 12.93 -11.39
C ARG A 149 -4.29 13.41 -10.56
N LEU A 150 -5.15 12.50 -10.12
CA LEU A 150 -6.18 12.74 -9.12
C LEU A 150 -5.74 12.14 -7.77
N LEU A 151 -6.32 12.61 -6.67
CA LEU A 151 -6.10 12.04 -5.33
C LEU A 151 -7.48 11.90 -4.69
N ASP A 152 -8.27 11.02 -5.28
CA ASP A 152 -9.69 10.86 -4.96
C ASP A 152 -10.05 9.45 -4.46
N GLY A 153 -9.04 8.60 -4.24
CA GLY A 153 -9.22 7.23 -3.81
C GLY A 153 -9.67 6.28 -4.93
N THR A 154 -9.50 6.67 -6.19
CA THR A 154 -9.85 5.88 -7.37
C THR A 154 -8.58 5.56 -8.17
N PRO A 155 -8.11 4.31 -8.18
CA PRO A 155 -6.98 3.95 -9.03
C PRO A 155 -7.39 4.07 -10.51
N PRO A 156 -6.43 4.10 -11.45
CA PRO A 156 -6.75 4.09 -12.88
C PRO A 156 -7.55 2.85 -13.29
N ILE A 157 -8.86 3.02 -13.49
CA ILE A 157 -9.78 1.97 -13.94
C ILE A 157 -10.27 2.32 -15.35
N ALA A 158 -9.84 1.52 -16.33
CA ALA A 158 -10.13 1.75 -17.74
C ALA A 158 -11.61 1.52 -18.09
N ASP A 159 -12.21 0.45 -17.56
CA ASP A 159 -13.61 0.11 -17.79
C ASP A 159 -14.54 1.05 -17.00
N ALA A 160 -15.45 1.72 -17.70
CA ALA A 160 -16.34 2.70 -17.10
C ALA A 160 -17.36 2.07 -16.15
N GLU A 161 -17.88 0.88 -16.44
CA GLU A 161 -18.85 0.21 -15.57
C GLU A 161 -18.18 -0.28 -14.28
N VAL A 162 -16.95 -0.77 -14.37
CA VAL A 162 -16.13 -1.12 -13.21
C VAL A 162 -15.88 0.12 -12.35
N ARG A 163 -15.48 1.23 -12.98
CA ARG A 163 -15.23 2.49 -12.28
C ARG A 163 -16.48 3.05 -11.59
N ASP A 164 -17.65 2.96 -12.23
CA ASP A 164 -18.90 3.43 -11.63
C ASP A 164 -19.30 2.57 -10.41
N ARG A 165 -19.13 1.24 -10.48
CA ARG A 165 -19.34 0.34 -9.34
C ARG A 165 -18.34 0.60 -8.21
N TRP A 166 -17.08 0.84 -8.56
CA TRP A 166 -16.04 1.24 -7.62
C TRP A 166 -16.47 2.50 -6.86
N ILE A 167 -16.74 3.59 -7.58
CA ILE A 167 -17.10 4.88 -6.98
C ILE A 167 -18.31 4.73 -6.06
N ALA A 168 -19.37 4.07 -6.52
CA ALA A 168 -20.58 3.87 -5.73
C ALA A 168 -20.30 3.10 -4.42
N THR A 169 -19.56 1.99 -4.50
CA THR A 169 -19.27 1.13 -3.35
C THR A 169 -18.31 1.80 -2.36
N CYS A 170 -17.24 2.42 -2.88
CA CYS A 170 -16.24 3.12 -2.07
C CYS A 170 -16.86 4.31 -1.33
N SER A 171 -17.63 5.13 -2.05
CA SER A 171 -18.25 6.34 -1.47
C SER A 171 -19.19 5.97 -0.34
N GLU A 172 -19.98 4.90 -0.47
CA GLU A 172 -20.90 4.47 0.57
C GLU A 172 -20.18 4.11 1.89
N VAL A 173 -19.06 3.38 1.82
CA VAL A 173 -18.28 3.01 3.00
C VAL A 173 -17.52 4.21 3.55
N TYR A 174 -16.92 5.02 2.68
CA TYR A 174 -16.21 6.23 3.06
C TYR A 174 -17.13 7.23 3.78
N ASP A 175 -18.31 7.52 3.24
CA ASP A 175 -19.23 8.51 3.79
C ASP A 175 -19.67 8.16 5.22
N ARG A 176 -19.88 6.86 5.52
CA ARG A 176 -20.15 6.39 6.89
C ARG A 176 -18.97 6.66 7.82
N LEU A 177 -17.76 6.28 7.41
CA LEU A 177 -16.55 6.50 8.21
C LEU A 177 -16.28 8.00 8.42
N HIS A 178 -16.51 8.81 7.38
CA HIS A 178 -16.36 10.26 7.42
C HIS A 178 -17.38 10.92 8.36
N ALA A 179 -18.61 10.40 8.41
CA ALA A 179 -19.64 10.80 9.38
C ALA A 179 -19.30 10.40 10.83
N GLY A 180 -18.25 9.59 11.04
CA GLY A 180 -17.76 9.17 12.34
C GLY A 180 -18.27 7.80 12.79
N ASP A 181 -18.93 7.05 11.91
CA ASP A 181 -19.30 5.66 12.20
C ASP A 181 -18.04 4.83 12.43
N ARG A 182 -18.12 3.89 13.36
CA ARG A 182 -17.02 2.97 13.65
C ARG A 182 -17.18 1.69 12.85
N ASP A 183 -16.12 1.29 12.17
CA ASP A 183 -16.01 -0.04 11.59
C ASP A 183 -15.08 -0.92 12.43
N PRO A 184 -15.43 -2.20 12.69
CA PRO A 184 -14.58 -3.11 13.45
C PRO A 184 -13.26 -3.47 12.77
N LEU A 185 -13.20 -3.38 11.43
CA LEU A 185 -12.05 -3.76 10.62
C LEU A 185 -11.32 -2.54 10.03
N ILE A 186 -12.07 -1.63 9.41
CA ILE A 186 -11.54 -0.42 8.77
C ILE A 186 -11.28 0.64 9.83
N ARG A 187 -10.03 1.07 9.96
CA ARG A 187 -9.62 2.04 10.97
C ARG A 187 -10.29 3.39 10.69
N SER A 188 -10.72 4.09 11.74
CA SER A 188 -11.38 5.42 11.62
C SER A 188 -10.55 6.46 10.86
N TYR A 189 -9.23 6.30 10.81
CA TYR A 189 -8.33 7.13 10.01
C TYR A 189 -8.71 7.14 8.52
N ALA A 190 -9.27 6.05 8.00
CA ALA A 190 -9.78 5.96 6.63
C ALA A 190 -10.88 6.99 6.33
N GLY A 191 -11.63 7.47 7.33
CA GLY A 191 -12.64 8.52 7.15
C GLY A 191 -12.06 9.94 6.93
N THR A 192 -10.74 10.11 6.95
CA THR A 192 -10.10 11.44 6.86
C THR A 192 -10.22 12.03 5.46
N THR A 193 -9.86 11.27 4.43
CA THR A 193 -10.01 11.63 3.01
C THR A 193 -10.26 10.37 2.17
N PRO A 194 -10.80 10.48 0.94
CA PRO A 194 -10.96 9.33 0.06
C PRO A 194 -9.64 8.61 -0.27
N SER A 195 -8.55 9.38 -0.40
CA SER A 195 -7.20 8.83 -0.62
C SER A 195 -6.69 8.02 0.58
N GLU A 196 -6.93 8.49 1.81
CA GLU A 196 -6.61 7.73 3.03
C GLU A 196 -7.50 6.49 3.18
N PHE A 197 -8.77 6.57 2.76
CA PHE A 197 -9.64 5.41 2.69
C PHE A 197 -9.06 4.35 1.75
N PHE A 198 -8.68 4.75 0.53
CA PHE A 198 -8.08 3.84 -0.44
C PHE A 198 -6.83 3.16 0.11
N ALA A 199 -5.89 3.93 0.66
CA ALA A 199 -4.65 3.40 1.21
C ALA A 199 -4.87 2.43 2.38
N VAL A 200 -5.78 2.74 3.31
CA VAL A 200 -6.12 1.85 4.43
C VAL A 200 -6.79 0.57 3.95
N VAL A 201 -7.66 0.64 2.95
CA VAL A 201 -8.31 -0.56 2.41
C VAL A 201 -7.31 -1.42 1.62
N CYS A 202 -6.36 -0.83 0.89
CA CYS A 202 -5.24 -1.57 0.27
C CYS A 202 -4.40 -2.33 1.30
N GLU A 203 -4.10 -1.73 2.45
CA GLU A 203 -3.42 -2.43 3.55
C GLU A 203 -4.21 -3.68 3.98
N LEU A 204 -5.51 -3.54 4.23
CA LEU A 204 -6.40 -4.64 4.64
C LEU A 204 -6.57 -5.69 3.56
N PHE A 205 -6.69 -5.28 2.30
CA PHE A 205 -6.89 -6.14 1.15
C PHE A 205 -5.72 -7.12 0.97
N LEU A 206 -4.48 -6.68 1.23
CA LEU A 206 -3.31 -7.57 1.15
C LEU A 206 -3.07 -8.34 2.45
N SER A 207 -3.22 -7.70 3.62
CA SER A 207 -2.86 -8.29 4.92
C SER A 207 -3.95 -9.16 5.55
N ARG A 208 -5.22 -8.76 5.44
CA ARG A 208 -6.40 -9.40 6.04
C ARG A 208 -7.53 -9.63 5.00
N PRO A 209 -7.25 -10.19 3.80
CA PRO A 209 -8.22 -10.33 2.72
C PRO A 209 -9.46 -11.14 3.09
N ILE A 210 -9.30 -12.24 3.83
CA ILE A 210 -10.43 -13.10 4.23
C ILE A 210 -11.41 -12.33 5.12
N GLU A 211 -10.89 -11.51 6.04
CA GLU A 211 -11.73 -10.71 6.94
C GLU A 211 -12.40 -9.56 6.19
N LEU A 212 -11.69 -8.92 5.25
CA LEU A 212 -12.26 -7.88 4.40
C LEU A 212 -13.37 -8.45 3.50
N ALA A 213 -13.15 -9.62 2.89
CA ALA A 213 -14.14 -10.31 2.08
C ALA A 213 -15.38 -10.71 2.89
N GLY A 214 -15.21 -11.10 4.16
CA GLY A 214 -16.31 -11.45 5.06
C GLY A 214 -17.10 -10.25 5.58
N ALA A 215 -16.41 -9.17 5.97
CA ALA A 215 -17.03 -7.98 6.57
C ALA A 215 -17.60 -7.01 5.52
N HIS A 216 -16.92 -6.86 4.39
CA HIS A 216 -17.26 -5.91 3.32
C HIS A 216 -17.22 -6.60 1.95
N PRO A 217 -18.11 -7.57 1.65
CA PRO A 217 -18.03 -8.39 0.44
C PRO A 217 -18.14 -7.58 -0.86
N ALA A 218 -19.01 -6.55 -0.90
CA ALA A 218 -19.14 -5.68 -2.06
C ALA A 218 -17.86 -4.85 -2.30
N LEU A 219 -17.27 -4.32 -1.22
CA LEU A 219 -16.01 -3.60 -1.27
C LEU A 219 -14.88 -4.52 -1.75
N TYR A 220 -14.78 -5.72 -1.19
CA TYR A 220 -13.76 -6.69 -1.61
C TYR A 220 -13.88 -7.06 -3.09
N ALA A 221 -15.10 -7.23 -3.59
CA ALA A 221 -15.34 -7.57 -4.99
C ALA A 221 -14.81 -6.49 -5.96
N VAL A 222 -15.09 -5.21 -5.69
CA VAL A 222 -14.60 -4.12 -6.56
C VAL A 222 -13.08 -3.92 -6.44
N TRP A 223 -12.46 -4.24 -5.28
CA TRP A 223 -10.99 -4.30 -5.14
C TRP A 223 -10.35 -5.40 -5.97
N THR A 224 -10.93 -6.60 -5.95
CA THR A 224 -10.45 -7.73 -6.74
C THR A 224 -10.51 -7.44 -8.24
N GLU A 225 -11.61 -6.83 -8.69
CA GLU A 225 -11.78 -6.44 -10.09
C GLU A 225 -10.82 -5.32 -10.50
N ALA A 226 -10.71 -4.25 -9.70
CA ALA A 226 -9.87 -3.10 -10.03
C ALA A 226 -8.36 -3.38 -9.97
N LEU A 227 -7.90 -4.19 -9.00
CA LEU A 227 -6.48 -4.50 -8.82
C LEU A 227 -6.05 -5.79 -9.52
N GLY A 228 -6.99 -6.50 -10.17
CA GLY A 228 -6.73 -7.72 -10.93
C GLY A 228 -6.17 -8.87 -10.07
N GLN A 229 -6.46 -8.91 -8.77
CA GLN A 229 -5.95 -9.94 -7.88
C GLN A 229 -6.92 -10.33 -6.77
N ASP A 230 -6.87 -11.59 -6.33
CA ASP A 230 -7.69 -12.10 -5.22
C ASP A 230 -6.83 -12.71 -4.11
N PRO A 231 -6.34 -11.91 -3.14
CA PRO A 231 -5.51 -12.42 -2.05
C PRO A 231 -6.23 -13.39 -1.10
N ALA A 232 -7.57 -13.33 -0.97
CA ALA A 232 -8.35 -14.28 -0.17
C ALA A 232 -8.35 -15.66 -0.84
N ALA A 233 -8.63 -15.73 -2.14
CA ALA A 233 -8.62 -16.98 -2.89
C ALA A 233 -7.24 -17.67 -2.83
N ARG A 234 -6.15 -16.90 -2.96
CA ARG A 234 -4.78 -17.42 -2.81
C ARG A 234 -4.53 -18.11 -1.46
N ARG A 235 -5.06 -17.55 -0.37
CA ARG A 235 -4.89 -18.12 0.98
C ARG A 235 -5.73 -19.37 1.22
N HIS A 236 -6.81 -19.56 0.46
CA HIS A 236 -7.65 -20.77 0.49
C HIS A 236 -7.13 -21.89 -0.42
N GLN A 237 -6.20 -21.58 -1.31
CA GLN A 237 -5.48 -22.54 -2.14
C GLN A 237 -4.05 -22.73 -1.59
N PRO A 238 -3.85 -23.46 -0.47
CA PRO A 238 -2.51 -23.94 -0.18
C PRO A 238 -2.12 -24.86 -1.35
N GLU A 239 -1.03 -24.56 -2.05
CA GLU A 239 -0.58 -25.37 -3.18
C GLU A 239 -0.44 -26.85 -2.76
N GLY A 240 -0.88 -27.72 -3.66
CA GLY A 240 -0.55 -29.15 -3.66
C GLY A 240 0.78 -29.42 -4.35
#